data_AF-L7EYZ2-F1
#
_entry.id   AF-L7EYZ2-F1
#
_cell.length_a   1.000
_cell.length_b   1.000
_cell.length_c   1.000
_cell.angle_alpha   90.00
_cell.angle_beta   90.00
_cell.angle_gamma   90.00
#
_symmetry.space_group_name_H-M   'P 1'
#
loop_
_entity.id
_entity.type
_entity.pdbx_description
1 polymer ?
#
loop_
_entity_poly.entity_id
_entity_poly.type
_entity_poly.pdbx_seq_one_letter_code
_entity_poly.pdbx_strand_id
1 'polypeptide(L)' 'MTIATTTARTAAGAVDAVKAYGGGDTAVRALDGLSAVVPAGCW' A
#
# COMPACT_ATOMS: atom_id res chain seq x y z
N MET A 1 11.27 6.76 -28.07
CA MET A 1 10.23 6.77 -27.02
C MET A 1 10.94 7.06 -25.70
N THR A 2 10.79 8.27 -25.17
CA THR A 2 11.45 8.69 -23.93
C THR A 2 10.44 8.61 -22.79
N ILE A 3 10.74 7.85 -21.74
CA ILE A 3 9.88 7.74 -20.55
C ILE A 3 10.34 8.79 -19.54
N ALA A 4 9.51 9.78 -19.26
CA ALA A 4 9.76 10.74 -18.18
C ALA A 4 9.33 10.11 -16.85
N THR A 5 10.29 9.79 -15.99
CA THR A 5 10.05 9.38 -14.60
C THR A 5 9.85 10.63 -13.75
N THR A 6 8.60 11.01 -13.50
CA THR A 6 8.28 12.02 -12.49
C THR A 6 8.53 11.42 -11.11
N THR A 7 9.56 11.86 -10.40
CA THR A 7 9.75 11.50 -8.98
C THR A 7 8.69 12.22 -8.15
N ALA A 8 7.54 11.56 -7.97
CA ALA A 8 6.51 12.05 -7.08
C ALA A 8 7.00 11.94 -5.63
N ARG A 9 6.91 13.03 -4.86
CA ARG A 9 7.20 13.01 -3.43
C ARG A 9 6.20 12.08 -2.75
N THR A 10 6.65 11.15 -1.91
CA THR A 10 5.74 10.31 -1.11
C THR A 10 4.96 11.15 -0.11
N ALA A 11 3.64 11.02 -0.08
CA ALA A 11 2.79 11.57 0.97
C ALA A 11 2.54 10.56 2.10
N ALA A 12 2.27 9.30 1.73
CA ALA A 12 2.05 8.22 2.67
C ALA A 12 2.47 6.88 2.04
N GLY A 13 2.65 5.87 2.88
CA GLY A 13 2.95 4.53 2.41
C GLY A 13 2.67 3.48 3.47
N ALA A 14 2.62 2.24 3.02
CA ALA A 14 2.50 1.05 3.83
C ALA A 14 3.55 0.05 3.33
N VAL A 15 4.22 -0.63 4.26
CA VAL A 15 5.16 -1.71 3.98
C VAL A 15 4.68 -2.93 4.73
N ASP A 16 4.57 -4.03 4.01
CA ASP A 16 4.15 -5.34 4.53
C ASP A 16 2.88 -5.28 5.39
N ALA A 17 1.94 -4.44 5.00
CA ALA A 17 0.72 -4.24 5.75
C ALA A 17 -0.19 -5.47 5.69
N VAL A 18 -0.82 -5.75 6.83
CA VAL A 18 -1.74 -6.86 7.03
C VAL A 18 -3.11 -6.32 7.37
N LYS A 19 -4.14 -6.84 6.72
CA LYS A 19 -5.54 -6.57 7.09
C LYS A 19 -6.22 -7.90 7.35
N ALA A 20 -6.61 -8.13 8.60
CA ALA A 20 -7.37 -9.30 8.99
C ALA A 20 -8.78 -8.92 9.42
N TYR A 21 -9.72 -9.83 9.16
CA TYR A 21 -11.11 -9.73 9.62
C TYR A 21 -11.45 -10.95 10.48
N GLY A 22 -12.30 -10.75 11.50
CA GLY A 22 -12.58 -11.77 12.51
C GLY A 22 -11.49 -11.84 13.57
N GLY A 23 -11.49 -12.92 14.36
CA GLY A 23 -10.54 -13.13 15.45
C GLY A 23 -10.42 -14.60 15.85
N GLY A 24 -9.32 -14.95 16.52
CA GLY A 24 -9.00 -16.34 16.85
C GLY A 24 -8.89 -17.21 15.61
N ASP A 25 -9.37 -18.46 15.71
CA ASP A 25 -9.22 -19.49 14.66
C ASP A 25 -9.99 -19.17 13.37
N THR A 26 -10.86 -18.16 13.39
CA THR A 26 -11.66 -17.73 12.24
C THR A 26 -11.13 -16.46 11.57
N ALA A 27 -9.99 -15.94 12.03
CA ALA A 27 -9.42 -14.74 11.44
C ALA A 27 -8.97 -14.99 9.99
N VAL A 28 -9.46 -14.15 9.06
CA VAL A 28 -9.10 -14.19 7.64
C VAL A 28 -8.22 -13.00 7.30
N ARG A 29 -7.02 -13.26 6.76
CA ARG A 29 -6.09 -12.22 6.29
C ARG A 29 -6.47 -11.81 4.86
N ALA A 30 -7.23 -10.73 4.75
CA ALA A 30 -7.63 -10.15 3.47
C ALA A 30 -6.48 -9.46 2.74
N LEU A 31 -5.53 -8.91 3.50
CA LEU A 31 -4.24 -8.45 2.98
C LEU A 31 -3.13 -9.07 3.82
N ASP A 32 -2.09 -9.53 3.14
CA ASP A 32 -0.89 -10.10 3.75
C ASP A 32 0.33 -9.68 2.93
N GLY A 33 1.16 -8.80 3.49
CA GLY A 33 2.35 -8.29 2.80
C GLY A 33 2.06 -7.15 1.81
N LEU A 34 0.99 -6.36 2.01
CA LEU A 34 0.71 -5.24 1.12
C LEU A 34 1.77 -4.14 1.27
N SER A 35 2.45 -3.83 0.16
CA SER A 35 3.30 -2.64 0.04
C SER A 35 2.69 -1.64 -0.93
N ALA A 36 2.51 -0.40 -0.50
CA ALA A 36 1.88 0.65 -1.27
C ALA A 36 2.47 2.03 -0.97
N VAL A 37 2.48 2.90 -1.97
CA VAL A 37 2.92 4.29 -1.85
C VAL A 37 1.84 5.20 -2.42
N VAL A 38 1.48 6.22 -1.66
CA VAL A 38 0.59 7.31 -2.08
C VAL A 38 1.46 8.52 -2.39
N PRO A 39 1.52 8.97 -3.66
CA PRO A 39 2.25 10.17 -4.02
C PRO A 39 1.54 11.44 -3.51
N ALA A 40 2.31 12.48 -3.22
CA ALA A 40 1.79 13.79 -2.86
C ALA A 40 1.30 14.53 -4.12
N GLY A 41 0.17 15.23 -3.98
CA GLY A 41 -0.32 16.16 -5.01
C GLY A 41 -1.13 15.54 -6.15
N CYS A 42 -1.48 14.26 -6.09
CA CYS A 42 -2.42 13.63 -7.03
C CYS A 42 -3.84 13.63 -6.45
N TRP A 43 -4.66 14.59 -6.89
CA TRP A 43 -6.11 14.66 -6.62
C TRP A 43 -6.78 15.24 -7.85
#